data_AF-A0A3A6NZ38-F1
#
_entry.id   AF-A0A3A6NZ38-F1
#
_cell.length_a   1.000
_cell.length_b   1.000
_cell.length_c   1.000
_cell.angle_alpha   90.00
_cell.angle_beta   90.00
_cell.angle_gamma   90.00
#
_symmetry.space_group_name_H-M   'P 1'
#
loop_
_entity.id
_entity.type
_entity.pdbx_description
1 polymer ?
#
loop_
_entity_poly.entity_id
_entity_poly.type
_entity_poly.pdbx_seq_one_letter_code
_entity_poly.pdbx_strand_id
1 'polypeptide(L)'
;MADADTAEKNTLTGKAELVIKLLTFVLGVLYVLGLLVSNMHLMKLGIADFSSLQARNIMTGFLFLIFLTFLLLVVAPIPIGLYFCGRSLASSAHRPPGRLARCLGIVLLVLLATGTISWFAGILFGYMYPWGRAWDVGFTRGAWTWKFMVSDLRTGYIQFAETFRHAKIIAASCAMIFALLPLVFLLVRRYGGDRAEGSPDRFVYAAAAFPLLLKPVMSISYLFIALPLLVVGFAQEVYPNIPGNFGGGQPDIAELQIGAVDPAAIRLPGIDAVSAAAGPQDPLITPPVVIWYQSDKFLYLAPLTTDDQGMARLVALDLNLVRTIRYLPKYVRVASGGRILSVHDE
;
A
#
# COMPACT_ATOMS: atom_id res chain seq x y z
N MET A 1 24.33 -7.27 48.23
CA MET A 1 22.93 -7.43 47.75
C MET A 1 22.43 -6.15 47.08
N ALA A 2 22.73 -4.95 47.60
CA ALA A 2 22.37 -3.68 46.96
C ALA A 2 23.01 -3.44 45.56
N ASP A 3 24.23 -3.94 45.33
CA ASP A 3 24.91 -3.72 44.04
C ASP A 3 24.32 -4.55 42.89
N ALA A 4 23.76 -5.73 43.18
CA ALA A 4 23.12 -6.58 42.18
C ALA A 4 21.79 -5.97 41.67
N ASP A 5 21.00 -5.38 42.56
CA ASP A 5 19.73 -4.71 42.23
C ASP A 5 19.97 -3.43 41.38
N THR A 6 21.10 -2.74 41.59
CA THR A 6 21.46 -1.55 40.82
C THR A 6 21.88 -1.91 39.39
N ALA A 7 22.62 -3.01 39.20
CA ALA A 7 23.03 -3.48 37.88
C ALA A 7 21.83 -3.93 37.03
N GLU A 8 20.87 -4.64 37.61
CA GLU A 8 19.67 -5.10 36.90
C GLU A 8 18.80 -3.93 36.41
N LYS A 9 18.56 -2.94 37.28
CA LYS A 9 17.80 -1.72 36.92
C LYS A 9 18.41 -0.97 35.75
N ASN A 10 19.74 -0.84 35.70
CA ASN A 10 20.44 -0.17 34.60
C ASN A 10 20.31 -0.92 33.27
N THR A 11 20.22 -2.25 33.28
CA THR A 11 20.00 -3.02 32.04
C THR A 11 18.58 -2.89 31.51
N LEU A 12 17.58 -2.80 32.38
CA LEU A 12 16.18 -2.65 32.00
C LEU A 12 15.90 -1.26 31.43
N THR A 13 16.40 -0.21 32.07
CA THR A 13 16.24 1.18 31.59
C THR A 13 16.91 1.39 30.23
N GLY A 14 18.11 0.84 30.02
CA GLY A 14 18.80 0.91 28.72
C GLY A 14 18.04 0.21 27.59
N LYS A 15 17.43 -0.96 27.85
CA LYS A 15 16.57 -1.64 26.87
C LYS A 15 15.31 -0.84 26.56
N ALA A 16 14.66 -0.28 27.57
CA ALA A 16 13.46 0.54 27.40
C ALA A 16 13.74 1.79 26.56
N GLU A 17 14.85 2.48 26.81
CA GLU A 17 15.27 3.65 26.03
C GLU A 17 15.48 3.32 24.55
N LEU A 18 16.14 2.19 24.25
CA LEU A 18 16.35 1.73 22.88
C LEU A 18 15.02 1.44 22.17
N VAL A 19 14.08 0.78 22.86
CA VAL A 19 12.75 0.48 22.32
C VAL A 19 11.98 1.76 22.02
N ILE A 20 12.01 2.75 22.91
CA ILE A 20 11.33 4.05 22.71
C ILE A 20 11.95 4.80 21.52
N LYS A 21 13.27 4.82 21.40
CA LYS A 21 13.97 5.46 20.26
C LYS A 21 13.59 4.79 18.94
N LEU A 22 13.60 3.46 18.90
CA LEU A 22 13.20 2.70 17.72
C LEU A 22 11.74 2.96 17.35
N LEU A 23 10.83 2.94 18.33
CA LEU A 23 9.41 3.22 18.11
C LEU A 23 9.19 4.64 17.58
N THR A 24 9.84 5.64 18.17
CA THR A 24 9.78 7.03 17.73
C THR A 24 10.28 7.19 16.30
N PHE A 25 11.39 6.54 15.96
CA PHE A 25 11.94 6.53 14.60
C PHE A 25 10.95 5.90 13.60
N VAL A 26 10.41 4.72 13.92
CA VAL A 26 9.43 4.02 13.07
C VAL A 26 8.18 4.88 12.86
N LEU A 27 7.63 5.45 13.91
CA LEU A 27 6.47 6.36 13.82
C LEU A 27 6.78 7.59 12.97
N GLY A 28 7.96 8.18 13.11
CA GLY A 28 8.41 9.29 12.28
C GLY A 28 8.49 8.94 10.79
N VAL A 29 9.06 7.78 10.46
CA VAL A 29 9.13 7.29 9.06
C VAL A 29 7.74 7.01 8.49
N LEU A 30 6.87 6.34 9.26
CA LEU A 30 5.48 6.08 8.86
C LEU A 30 4.72 7.38 8.62
N TYR A 31 4.88 8.36 9.50
CA TYR A 31 4.28 9.67 9.34
C TYR A 31 4.72 10.36 8.03
N VAL A 32 6.03 10.41 7.76
CA VAL A 32 6.57 11.04 6.54
C VAL A 32 6.06 10.33 5.28
N LEU A 33 6.04 9.00 5.27
CA LEU A 33 5.52 8.21 4.16
C LEU A 33 4.03 8.47 3.93
N GLY A 34 3.23 8.48 5.00
CA GLY A 34 1.80 8.75 4.88
C GLY A 34 1.51 10.17 4.44
N LEU A 35 2.24 11.16 4.95
CA LEU A 35 2.13 12.55 4.51
C LEU A 35 2.47 12.69 3.02
N LEU A 36 3.51 12.00 2.55
CA LEU A 36 3.89 11.99 1.13
C LEU A 36 2.78 11.37 0.26
N VAL A 37 2.25 10.21 0.64
CA VAL A 37 1.14 9.54 -0.06
C VAL A 37 -0.11 10.43 -0.12
N SER A 38 -0.54 10.97 1.04
CA SER A 38 -1.69 11.85 1.13
C SER A 38 -1.54 13.09 0.27
N ASN A 39 -0.38 13.77 0.32
CA ASN A 39 -0.14 14.97 -0.48
C ASN A 39 -0.04 14.67 -1.98
N MET A 40 0.53 13.55 -2.39
CA MET A 40 0.53 13.17 -3.80
C MET A 40 -0.89 12.94 -4.35
N HIS A 41 -1.79 12.43 -3.51
CA HIS A 41 -3.19 12.30 -3.86
C HIS A 41 -3.88 13.67 -3.93
N LEU A 42 -3.73 14.49 -2.89
CA LEU A 42 -4.32 15.83 -2.82
C LEU A 42 -3.80 16.78 -3.91
N MET A 43 -2.56 16.63 -4.35
CA MET A 43 -1.97 17.44 -5.42
C MET A 43 -2.71 17.25 -6.75
N LYS A 44 -3.30 16.06 -7.00
CA LYS A 44 -4.18 15.86 -8.17
C LYS A 44 -5.48 16.68 -8.09
N LEU A 45 -5.89 17.05 -6.88
CA LEU A 45 -7.04 17.89 -6.59
C LEU A 45 -6.66 19.38 -6.51
N GLY A 46 -5.38 19.73 -6.70
CA GLY A 46 -4.88 21.09 -6.52
C GLY A 46 -4.78 21.53 -5.05
N ILE A 47 -4.82 20.58 -4.11
CA ILE A 47 -4.76 20.83 -2.67
C ILE A 47 -3.40 20.36 -2.15
N ALA A 48 -2.79 21.14 -1.27
CA ALA A 48 -1.63 20.72 -0.50
C ALA A 48 -1.95 20.86 0.99
N ASP A 49 -1.74 19.80 1.76
CA ASP A 49 -1.97 19.81 3.20
C ASP A 49 -0.65 19.63 3.95
N PHE A 50 -0.30 20.67 4.70
CA PHE A 50 0.86 20.70 5.59
C PHE A 50 0.45 20.66 7.08
N SER A 51 -0.82 20.37 7.38
CA SER A 51 -1.32 20.32 8.75
C SER A 51 -0.52 19.30 9.57
N SER A 52 -0.02 19.80 10.70
CA SER A 52 0.95 19.14 11.57
C SER A 52 0.36 17.90 12.26
N LEU A 53 1.02 16.76 12.08
CA LEU A 53 0.91 15.55 12.88
C LEU A 53 -0.51 14.99 13.08
N GLN A 54 -1.19 14.70 11.97
CA GLN A 54 -2.45 13.94 12.01
C GLN A 54 -2.18 12.44 12.17
N ALA A 55 -2.92 11.77 13.07
CA ALA A 55 -2.91 10.32 13.22
C ALA A 55 -3.25 9.58 11.91
N ARG A 56 -4.05 10.22 11.05
CA ARG A 56 -4.38 9.77 9.70
C ARG A 56 -3.11 9.48 8.89
N ASN A 57 -2.10 10.36 8.92
CA ASN A 57 -0.86 10.17 8.16
C ASN A 57 -0.07 8.96 8.67
N ILE A 58 -0.03 8.70 9.97
CA ILE A 58 0.62 7.49 10.51
C ILE A 58 -0.10 6.24 10.00
N MET A 59 -1.43 6.25 10.00
CA MET A 59 -2.26 5.14 9.51
C MET A 59 -2.05 4.89 8.00
N THR A 60 -2.01 5.95 7.19
CA THR A 60 -1.67 5.86 5.76
C THR A 60 -0.28 5.25 5.53
N GLY A 61 0.72 5.70 6.29
CA GLY A 61 2.07 5.15 6.21
C GLY A 61 2.12 3.67 6.59
N PHE A 62 1.35 3.27 7.60
CA PHE A 62 1.22 1.88 8.02
C PHE A 62 0.58 1.01 6.94
N LEU A 63 -0.50 1.49 6.31
CA LEU A 63 -1.12 0.80 5.16
C LEU A 63 -0.17 0.65 3.98
N PHE A 64 0.61 1.69 3.69
CA PHE A 64 1.66 1.61 2.66
C PHE A 64 2.73 0.57 3.03
N LEU A 65 3.15 0.50 4.30
CA LEU A 65 4.12 -0.50 4.76
C LEU A 65 3.57 -1.92 4.64
N ILE A 66 2.29 -2.14 4.98
CA ILE A 66 1.61 -3.42 4.77
C ILE A 66 1.65 -3.78 3.28
N PHE A 67 1.20 -2.88 2.41
CA PHE A 67 1.23 -3.07 0.96
C PHE A 67 2.63 -3.45 0.45
N LEU A 68 3.66 -2.70 0.88
CA LEU A 68 5.06 -2.95 0.52
C LEU A 68 5.53 -4.32 1.02
N THR A 69 5.16 -4.71 2.24
CA THR A 69 5.53 -5.99 2.84
C THR A 69 4.92 -7.15 2.07
N PHE A 70 3.64 -7.06 1.70
CA PHE A 70 2.99 -8.07 0.89
C PHE A 70 3.60 -8.20 -0.49
N LEU A 71 3.91 -7.07 -1.14
CA LEU A 71 4.59 -7.08 -2.41
C LEU A 71 5.98 -7.72 -2.32
N LEU A 72 6.74 -7.43 -1.27
CA LEU A 72 8.01 -8.07 -0.99
C LEU A 72 7.84 -9.59 -0.79
N LEU A 73 6.83 -10.03 -0.03
CA LEU A 73 6.54 -11.44 0.20
C LEU A 73 6.17 -12.18 -1.09
N VAL A 74 5.43 -11.54 -2.00
CA VAL A 74 5.10 -12.12 -3.33
C VAL A 74 6.35 -12.31 -4.17
N VAL A 75 7.28 -11.34 -4.12
CA VAL A 75 8.47 -11.30 -4.97
C VAL A 75 9.63 -12.12 -4.39
N ALA A 76 9.78 -12.21 -3.07
CA ALA A 76 10.90 -12.87 -2.39
C ALA A 76 11.15 -14.34 -2.75
N PRO A 77 10.14 -15.19 -3.02
CA PRO A 77 10.36 -16.57 -3.46
C PRO A 77 11.18 -16.67 -4.75
N ILE A 78 11.09 -15.69 -5.65
CA ILE A 78 11.79 -15.69 -6.94
C ILE A 78 13.32 -15.68 -6.78
N PRO A 79 13.96 -14.68 -6.14
CA PRO A 79 15.41 -14.68 -5.95
C PRO A 79 15.89 -15.86 -5.10
N ILE A 80 15.09 -16.30 -4.11
CA ILE A 80 15.39 -17.51 -3.32
C ILE A 80 15.45 -18.75 -4.22
N GLY A 81 14.44 -18.92 -5.08
CA GLY A 81 14.36 -19.99 -6.07
C GLY A 81 15.51 -19.99 -7.07
N LEU A 82 15.80 -18.83 -7.65
CA LEU A 82 16.92 -18.65 -8.58
C LEU A 82 18.26 -19.01 -7.92
N TYR A 83 18.46 -18.59 -6.67
CA TYR A 83 19.65 -18.94 -5.91
C TYR A 83 19.77 -20.47 -5.72
N PHE A 84 18.73 -21.13 -5.24
CA PHE A 84 18.76 -22.58 -4.99
C PHE A 84 18.89 -23.40 -6.29
N CYS A 85 18.21 -23.00 -7.37
CA CYS A 85 18.38 -23.65 -8.67
C CYS A 85 19.82 -23.47 -9.18
N GLY A 86 20.37 -22.26 -9.14
CA GLY A 86 21.76 -22.00 -9.51
C GLY A 86 22.76 -22.85 -8.72
N ARG A 87 22.57 -22.95 -7.40
CA ARG A 87 23.39 -23.81 -6.53
C ARG A 87 23.24 -25.29 -6.86
N SER A 88 22.03 -25.76 -7.14
CA SER A 88 21.76 -27.16 -7.52
C SER A 88 22.43 -27.51 -8.86
N LEU A 89 22.40 -26.60 -9.83
CA LEU A 89 23.05 -26.78 -11.13
C LEU A 89 24.58 -26.79 -11.02
N ALA A 90 25.15 -25.93 -10.16
CA ALA A 90 26.58 -25.82 -9.90
C ALA A 90 27.17 -26.99 -9.08
N SER A 91 26.33 -27.79 -8.41
CA SER A 91 26.80 -28.91 -7.59
C SER A 91 27.30 -30.08 -8.45
N SER A 92 28.58 -30.42 -8.33
CA SER A 92 29.18 -31.59 -9.02
C SER A 92 28.70 -32.95 -8.47
N ALA A 93 28.00 -32.97 -7.33
CA ALA A 93 27.69 -34.20 -6.59
C ALA A 93 26.64 -35.11 -7.25
N HIS A 94 25.91 -34.64 -8.26
CA HIS A 94 24.79 -35.38 -8.85
C HIS A 94 24.89 -35.51 -10.37
N ARG A 95 24.34 -36.62 -10.89
CA ARG A 95 24.16 -36.87 -12.33
C ARG A 95 23.23 -35.80 -12.94
N PRO A 96 23.43 -35.42 -14.22
CA PRO A 96 22.66 -34.36 -14.89
C PRO A 96 21.13 -34.45 -14.73
N PRO A 97 20.46 -35.61 -14.89
CA PRO A 97 19.00 -35.67 -14.74
C PRO A 97 18.52 -35.33 -13.31
N GLY A 98 19.30 -35.69 -12.29
CA GLY A 98 18.97 -35.36 -10.90
C GLY A 98 19.04 -33.85 -10.62
N ARG A 99 19.91 -33.10 -11.31
CA ARG A 99 20.03 -31.64 -11.16
C ARG A 99 18.81 -30.92 -11.74
N LEU A 100 18.39 -31.34 -12.94
CA LEU A 100 17.21 -30.81 -13.61
C LEU A 100 15.94 -31.07 -12.79
N ALA A 101 15.75 -32.30 -12.30
CA ALA A 101 14.60 -32.65 -11.48
C ALA A 101 14.50 -31.79 -10.21
N ARG A 102 15.63 -31.52 -9.53
CA ARG A 102 15.65 -30.62 -8.35
C ARG A 102 15.36 -29.17 -8.69
N CYS A 103 15.95 -28.62 -9.76
CA CYS A 103 15.64 -27.26 -10.17
C CYS A 103 14.16 -27.12 -10.54
N LEU A 104 13.59 -28.10 -11.27
CA LEU A 104 12.16 -28.12 -11.57
C LEU A 104 11.31 -28.15 -10.30
N GLY A 105 11.67 -28.98 -9.31
CA GLY A 105 11.00 -29.02 -8.01
C GLY A 105 11.06 -27.69 -7.25
N ILE A 106 12.21 -27.00 -7.28
CA ILE A 106 12.38 -25.66 -6.68
C ILE A 106 11.48 -24.64 -7.40
N VAL A 107 11.47 -24.64 -8.73
CA VAL A 107 10.62 -23.73 -9.52
C VAL A 107 9.14 -23.95 -9.20
N LEU A 108 8.71 -25.21 -9.12
CA LEU A 108 7.33 -25.54 -8.75
C LEU A 108 6.97 -25.05 -7.34
N LEU A 109 7.87 -25.23 -6.37
CA LEU A 109 7.68 -24.75 -5.00
C LEU A 109 7.57 -23.22 -4.94
N VAL A 110 8.41 -22.52 -5.70
CA VAL A 110 8.39 -21.05 -5.80
C VAL A 110 7.08 -20.56 -6.40
N LEU A 111 6.63 -21.19 -7.49
CA LEU A 111 5.34 -20.86 -8.11
C LEU A 111 4.17 -21.07 -7.14
N LEU A 112 4.18 -22.17 -6.38
CA LEU A 112 3.16 -22.47 -5.39
C LEU A 112 3.19 -21.47 -4.22
N ALA A 113 4.38 -21.12 -3.71
CA ALA A 113 4.54 -20.13 -2.65
C ALA A 113 4.08 -18.75 -3.10
N THR A 114 4.54 -18.26 -4.26
CA THR A 114 4.12 -16.98 -4.83
C THR A 114 2.61 -16.97 -5.07
N GLY A 115 2.05 -18.01 -5.69
CA GLY A 115 0.60 -18.11 -5.92
C GLY A 115 -0.21 -18.05 -4.63
N THR A 116 0.22 -18.76 -3.58
CA THR A 116 -0.44 -18.77 -2.27
C THR A 116 -0.39 -17.40 -1.58
N ILE A 117 0.78 -16.75 -1.57
CA ILE A 117 0.97 -15.42 -0.95
C ILE A 117 0.15 -14.38 -1.71
N SER A 118 0.24 -14.37 -3.05
CA SER A 118 -0.51 -13.44 -3.89
C SER A 118 -2.01 -13.62 -3.73
N TRP A 119 -2.46 -14.85 -3.54
CA TRP A 119 -3.86 -15.12 -3.28
C TRP A 119 -4.33 -14.59 -1.92
N PHE A 120 -3.56 -14.82 -0.86
CA PHE A 120 -3.88 -14.25 0.44
C PHE A 120 -3.86 -12.71 0.42
N ALA A 121 -2.87 -12.11 -0.27
CA ALA A 121 -2.82 -10.66 -0.49
C ALA A 121 -4.03 -10.16 -1.29
N GLY A 122 -4.48 -10.91 -2.29
CA GLY A 122 -5.66 -10.63 -3.09
C GLY A 122 -6.96 -10.67 -2.28
N ILE A 123 -7.11 -11.62 -1.36
CA ILE A 123 -8.25 -11.64 -0.43
C ILE A 123 -8.22 -10.43 0.49
N LEU A 124 -7.05 -10.13 1.08
CA LEU A 124 -6.92 -9.06 2.07
C LEU A 124 -7.01 -7.66 1.48
N PHE A 125 -6.49 -7.44 0.27
CA PHE A 125 -6.33 -6.10 -0.30
C PHE A 125 -6.94 -5.96 -1.68
N GLY A 126 -7.53 -7.01 -2.25
CA GLY A 126 -8.16 -6.98 -3.57
C GLY A 126 -9.12 -5.80 -3.71
N TYR A 127 -9.94 -5.55 -2.69
CA TYR A 127 -10.89 -4.42 -2.68
C TYR A 127 -10.23 -3.02 -2.72
N MET A 128 -8.94 -2.91 -2.39
CA MET A 128 -8.21 -1.64 -2.36
C MET A 128 -7.62 -1.25 -3.72
N TYR A 129 -7.56 -2.17 -4.70
CA TYR A 129 -7.07 -1.84 -6.03
C TYR A 129 -8.20 -1.25 -6.89
N PRO A 130 -7.92 -0.29 -7.81
CA PRO A 130 -8.97 0.36 -8.62
C PRO A 130 -9.75 -0.61 -9.50
N TRP A 131 -9.07 -1.65 -9.96
CA TRP A 131 -9.58 -2.77 -10.76
C TRP A 131 -10.05 -3.93 -9.89
N GLY A 132 -9.87 -3.82 -8.58
CA GLY A 132 -10.18 -4.84 -7.62
C GLY A 132 -11.66 -4.89 -7.30
N ARG A 133 -12.35 -5.90 -7.83
CA ARG A 133 -13.38 -6.55 -7.02
C ARG A 133 -12.66 -7.14 -5.80
N ALA A 134 -13.32 -7.26 -4.65
CA ALA A 134 -12.84 -8.24 -3.65
C ALA A 134 -12.58 -9.53 -4.44
N TRP A 135 -11.46 -10.23 -4.22
CA TRP A 135 -11.19 -11.43 -5.01
C TRP A 135 -12.36 -12.40 -4.83
N ASP A 136 -13.30 -12.37 -5.78
CA ASP A 136 -14.54 -13.14 -5.79
C ASP A 136 -14.27 -14.63 -6.00
N VAL A 137 -13.00 -15.04 -6.02
CA VAL A 137 -12.50 -16.40 -5.82
C VAL A 137 -12.80 -16.83 -4.39
N GLY A 138 -14.08 -16.80 -4.06
CA GLY A 138 -14.62 -17.25 -2.82
C GLY A 138 -14.82 -18.75 -2.95
N PHE A 139 -14.18 -19.49 -2.07
CA PHE A 139 -14.72 -20.78 -1.60
C PHE A 139 -16.03 -20.61 -0.82
N THR A 140 -16.84 -19.62 -1.20
CA THR A 140 -18.17 -19.35 -0.70
C THR A 140 -19.14 -20.45 -1.12
N ARG A 141 -18.75 -21.29 -2.09
CA ARG A 141 -19.54 -22.45 -2.53
C ARG A 141 -19.17 -23.69 -1.72
N GLY A 142 -20.15 -24.24 -1.02
CA GLY A 142 -19.98 -25.38 -0.09
C GLY A 142 -19.59 -26.72 -0.73
N ALA A 143 -19.60 -26.85 -2.07
CA ALA A 143 -19.17 -28.08 -2.75
C ALA A 143 -18.18 -27.75 -3.88
N TRP A 144 -16.94 -28.24 -3.75
CA TRP A 144 -15.90 -28.11 -4.76
C TRP A 144 -16.07 -29.20 -5.82
N THR A 145 -16.65 -28.82 -6.96
CA THR A 145 -16.56 -29.64 -8.18
C THR A 145 -15.32 -29.25 -8.97
N TRP A 146 -14.78 -30.17 -9.78
CA TRP A 146 -13.64 -29.88 -10.67
C TRP A 146 -13.90 -28.65 -11.56
N LYS A 147 -15.11 -28.50 -12.09
CA LYS A 147 -15.50 -27.35 -12.91
C LYS A 147 -15.39 -26.02 -12.15
N PHE A 148 -15.79 -26.00 -10.87
CA PHE A 148 -15.68 -24.80 -10.04
C PHE A 148 -14.22 -24.50 -9.71
N MET A 149 -13.41 -25.50 -9.35
CA MET A 149 -11.98 -25.28 -9.09
C MET A 149 -11.26 -24.68 -10.30
N VAL A 150 -11.52 -25.18 -11.51
CA VAL A 150 -10.93 -24.62 -12.74
C VAL A 150 -11.42 -23.19 -13.00
N SER A 151 -12.70 -22.91 -12.77
CA SER A 151 -13.27 -21.57 -12.89
C SER A 151 -12.63 -20.59 -11.90
N ASP A 152 -12.48 -21.00 -10.64
CA ASP A 152 -11.89 -20.20 -9.56
C ASP A 152 -10.41 -19.93 -9.81
N LEU A 153 -9.65 -20.94 -10.24
CA LEU A 153 -8.25 -20.79 -10.66
C LEU A 153 -8.12 -19.83 -11.85
N ARG A 154 -9.02 -19.91 -12.84
CA ARG A 154 -9.03 -19.01 -13.99
C ARG A 154 -9.34 -17.58 -13.57
N THR A 155 -10.36 -17.36 -12.72
CA THR A 155 -10.71 -16.04 -12.20
C THR A 155 -9.58 -15.47 -11.37
N GLY A 156 -8.99 -16.25 -10.46
CA GLY A 156 -7.84 -15.84 -9.66
C GLY A 156 -6.63 -15.50 -10.52
N TYR A 157 -6.37 -16.27 -11.58
CA TYR A 157 -5.32 -15.94 -12.54
C TYR A 157 -5.58 -14.62 -13.28
N ILE A 158 -6.82 -14.39 -13.74
CA ILE A 158 -7.17 -13.13 -14.43
C ILE A 158 -7.01 -11.94 -13.46
N GLN A 159 -7.54 -12.05 -12.25
CA GLN A 159 -7.44 -10.99 -11.23
C GLN A 159 -5.98 -10.74 -10.83
N PHE A 160 -5.18 -11.81 -10.67
CA PHE A 160 -3.75 -11.70 -10.44
C PHE A 160 -3.06 -11.01 -11.62
N ALA A 161 -3.32 -11.45 -12.85
CA ALA A 161 -2.73 -10.86 -14.04
C ALA A 161 -3.10 -9.39 -14.16
N GLU A 162 -4.35 -9.00 -13.99
CA GLU A 162 -4.78 -7.60 -14.02
C GLU A 162 -4.11 -6.77 -12.93
N THR A 163 -3.99 -7.30 -11.71
CA THR A 163 -3.35 -6.61 -10.58
C THR A 163 -1.86 -6.41 -10.79
N PHE A 164 -1.14 -7.44 -11.25
CA PHE A 164 0.33 -7.41 -11.35
C PHE A 164 0.86 -7.02 -12.74
N ARG A 165 0.00 -6.88 -13.75
CA ARG A 165 0.39 -6.43 -15.11
C ARG A 165 0.70 -4.94 -15.19
N HIS A 166 0.35 -4.17 -14.16
CA HIS A 166 0.62 -2.74 -14.15
C HIS A 166 2.13 -2.47 -14.24
N ALA A 167 2.55 -1.67 -15.23
CA ALA A 167 3.98 -1.47 -15.55
C ALA A 167 4.81 -0.99 -14.34
N LYS A 168 4.21 -0.18 -13.46
CA LYS A 168 4.85 0.28 -12.21
C LYS A 168 5.14 -0.87 -11.25
N ILE A 169 4.19 -1.80 -11.09
CA ILE A 169 4.34 -2.97 -10.20
C ILE A 169 5.39 -3.92 -10.78
N ILE A 170 5.39 -4.14 -12.11
CA ILE A 170 6.43 -4.94 -12.78
C ILE A 170 7.80 -4.32 -12.57
N ALA A 171 7.97 -3.02 -12.86
CA ALA A 171 9.23 -2.31 -12.72
C ALA A 171 9.75 -2.35 -11.27
N ALA A 172 8.88 -2.08 -10.29
CA ALA A 172 9.23 -2.18 -8.88
C ALA A 172 9.58 -3.61 -8.46
N SER A 173 8.83 -4.62 -8.93
CA SER A 173 9.10 -6.03 -8.64
C SER A 173 10.45 -6.46 -9.21
N CYS A 174 10.76 -6.09 -10.45
CA CYS A 174 12.08 -6.34 -11.05
C CYS A 174 13.19 -5.69 -10.22
N ALA A 175 13.05 -4.42 -9.85
CA ALA A 175 14.02 -3.73 -9.01
C ALA A 175 14.19 -4.42 -7.64
N MET A 176 13.11 -4.88 -7.01
CA MET A 176 13.19 -5.65 -5.77
C MET A 176 13.88 -7.01 -5.95
N ILE A 177 13.63 -7.74 -7.04
CA ILE A 177 14.34 -9.00 -7.34
C ILE A 177 15.84 -8.73 -7.43
N PHE A 178 16.24 -7.69 -8.18
CA PHE A 178 17.64 -7.30 -8.32
C PHE A 178 18.27 -6.82 -7.00
N ALA A 179 17.49 -6.19 -6.11
CA ALA A 179 17.96 -5.79 -4.79
C ALA A 179 18.09 -6.98 -3.81
N LEU A 180 17.19 -7.96 -3.90
CA LEU A 180 17.16 -9.10 -2.99
C LEU A 180 18.20 -10.17 -3.36
N LEU A 181 18.49 -10.35 -4.65
CA LEU A 181 19.39 -11.41 -5.12
C LEU A 181 20.81 -11.34 -4.51
N PRO A 182 21.46 -10.15 -4.42
CA PRO A 182 22.72 -10.01 -3.71
C PRO A 182 22.61 -10.27 -2.20
N LEU A 183 21.51 -9.87 -1.58
CA LEU A 183 21.27 -10.04 -0.14
C LEU A 183 21.10 -11.51 0.22
N VAL A 184 20.30 -12.26 -0.56
CA VAL A 184 20.16 -13.72 -0.43
C VAL A 184 21.52 -14.40 -0.58
N PHE A 185 22.31 -14.01 -1.57
CA PHE A 185 23.65 -14.55 -1.76
C PHE A 185 24.56 -14.33 -0.53
N LEU A 186 24.55 -13.11 0.05
CA LEU A 186 25.33 -12.78 1.24
C LEU A 186 24.86 -13.56 2.48
N LEU A 187 23.55 -13.65 2.70
CA LEU A 187 22.97 -14.41 3.81
C LEU A 187 23.36 -15.89 3.74
N VAL A 188 23.20 -16.52 2.58
CA VAL A 188 23.56 -17.94 2.45
C VAL A 188 25.06 -18.16 2.53
N ARG A 189 25.90 -17.23 2.07
CA ARG A 189 27.35 -17.32 2.30
C ARG A 189 27.70 -17.24 3.78
N ARG A 190 27.04 -16.36 4.54
CA ARG A 190 27.27 -16.17 5.99
C ARG A 190 26.79 -17.37 6.81
N TYR A 191 25.61 -17.91 6.49
CA TYR A 191 25.02 -19.05 7.21
C TYR A 191 25.48 -20.41 6.69
N GLY A 192 25.97 -20.47 5.45
CA GLY A 192 26.58 -21.66 4.85
C GLY A 192 28.07 -21.84 5.19
N GLY A 193 28.53 -21.20 6.27
CA GLY A 193 29.92 -21.19 6.71
C GLY A 193 30.57 -22.57 6.87
N ASP A 194 31.89 -22.57 6.70
CA ASP A 194 32.85 -23.46 7.36
C ASP A 194 32.97 -24.93 6.94
N ARG A 195 32.89 -25.24 5.64
CA ARG A 195 33.41 -26.53 5.14
C ARG A 195 34.52 -26.47 4.08
N ALA A 196 35.07 -25.29 3.84
CA ALA A 196 36.25 -25.15 2.97
C ALA A 196 37.45 -24.63 3.76
N GLU A 197 37.72 -25.18 4.94
CA GLU A 197 39.04 -25.09 5.57
C GLU A 197 40.01 -25.94 4.73
N GLY A 198 40.73 -25.32 3.79
CA GLY A 198 41.87 -26.00 3.13
C GLY A 198 42.27 -25.54 1.73
N SER A 199 41.48 -24.71 1.02
CA SER A 199 41.88 -24.24 -0.32
C SER A 199 42.71 -22.94 -0.23
N PRO A 200 43.91 -22.85 -0.84
CA PRO A 200 44.85 -21.75 -0.68
C PRO A 200 44.60 -20.54 -1.61
N ASP A 201 43.38 -20.33 -2.09
CA ASP A 201 43.09 -19.29 -3.09
C ASP A 201 42.84 -17.90 -2.49
N ARG A 202 43.72 -17.43 -1.60
CA ARG A 202 43.65 -16.08 -0.99
C ARG A 202 43.69 -14.94 -2.02
N PHE A 203 44.24 -15.16 -3.22
CA PHE A 203 44.30 -14.16 -4.30
C PHE A 203 42.97 -14.00 -5.07
N VAL A 204 42.14 -15.05 -5.15
CA VAL A 204 40.80 -14.98 -5.75
C VAL A 204 39.85 -14.17 -4.85
N TYR A 205 40.11 -14.09 -3.54
CA TYR A 205 39.29 -13.32 -2.61
C TYR A 205 39.41 -11.80 -2.77
N ALA A 206 40.54 -11.26 -3.24
CA ALA A 206 40.70 -9.82 -3.48
C ALA A 206 39.95 -9.36 -4.74
N ALA A 207 40.02 -10.14 -5.83
CA ALA A 207 39.22 -9.91 -7.03
C ALA A 207 37.71 -10.15 -6.79
N ALA A 208 37.36 -11.02 -5.83
CA ALA A 208 35.98 -11.24 -5.37
C ALA A 208 35.49 -10.24 -4.31
N ALA A 209 36.35 -9.37 -3.77
CA ALA A 209 35.96 -8.33 -2.82
C ALA A 209 35.29 -7.12 -3.49
N PHE A 210 35.71 -6.78 -4.72
CA PHE A 210 35.09 -5.72 -5.52
C PHE A 210 33.58 -5.97 -5.81
N PRO A 211 33.16 -7.18 -6.27
CA PRO A 211 31.73 -7.49 -6.38
C PRO A 211 31.02 -7.61 -5.03
N LEU A 212 31.73 -7.60 -3.90
CA LEU A 212 31.13 -7.66 -2.56
C LEU A 212 30.66 -6.28 -2.06
N LEU A 213 31.36 -5.20 -2.45
CA LEU A 213 30.94 -3.82 -2.19
C LEU A 213 29.98 -3.29 -3.27
N LEU A 214 30.11 -3.72 -4.52
CA LEU A 214 29.20 -3.31 -5.60
C LEU A 214 27.77 -3.83 -5.37
N LYS A 215 27.62 -5.04 -4.82
CA LYS A 215 26.35 -5.70 -4.53
C LYS A 215 25.40 -4.89 -3.63
N PRO A 216 25.80 -4.43 -2.43
CA PRO A 216 24.94 -3.61 -1.59
C PRO A 216 24.64 -2.25 -2.22
N VAL A 217 25.61 -1.63 -2.89
CA VAL A 217 25.39 -0.34 -3.60
C VAL A 217 24.31 -0.50 -4.67
N MET A 218 24.41 -1.51 -5.53
CA MET A 218 23.40 -1.79 -6.55
C MET A 218 22.03 -2.10 -5.92
N SER A 219 22.01 -2.86 -4.82
CA SER A 219 20.76 -3.20 -4.12
C SER A 219 20.07 -1.95 -3.55
N ILE A 220 20.85 -1.05 -2.95
CA ILE A 220 20.36 0.23 -2.44
C ILE A 220 19.85 1.10 -3.59
N SER A 221 20.58 1.18 -4.71
CA SER A 221 20.15 1.93 -5.90
C SER A 221 18.83 1.41 -6.47
N TYR A 222 18.65 0.08 -6.58
CA TYR A 222 17.40 -0.50 -7.04
C TYR A 222 16.25 -0.23 -6.07
N LEU A 223 16.50 -0.31 -4.75
CA LEU A 223 15.49 0.04 -3.76
C LEU A 223 15.10 1.53 -3.84
N PHE A 224 16.07 2.40 -4.08
CA PHE A 224 15.85 3.84 -4.25
C PHE A 224 15.03 4.18 -5.51
N ILE A 225 15.10 3.35 -6.55
CA ILE A 225 14.24 3.48 -7.75
C ILE A 225 12.86 2.86 -7.50
N ALA A 226 12.80 1.70 -6.85
CA ALA A 226 11.56 0.98 -6.58
C ALA A 226 10.64 1.76 -5.63
N LEU A 227 11.19 2.33 -4.56
CA LEU A 227 10.41 2.95 -3.50
C LEU A 227 9.56 4.14 -4.01
N PRO A 228 10.09 5.13 -4.74
CA PRO A 228 9.27 6.20 -5.33
C PRO A 228 8.21 5.68 -6.29
N LEU A 229 8.53 4.70 -7.14
CA LEU A 229 7.54 4.10 -8.05
C LEU A 229 6.38 3.44 -7.29
N LEU A 230 6.68 2.78 -6.18
CA LEU A 230 5.68 2.17 -5.31
C LEU A 230 4.87 3.20 -4.54
N VAL A 231 5.49 4.26 -4.01
CA VAL A 231 4.77 5.36 -3.36
C VAL A 231 3.83 6.03 -4.36
N VAL A 232 4.30 6.34 -5.56
CA VAL A 232 3.48 6.93 -6.64
C VAL A 232 2.34 5.99 -7.01
N GLY A 233 2.62 4.70 -7.24
CA GLY A 233 1.61 3.71 -7.56
C GLY A 233 0.55 3.60 -6.47
N PHE A 234 0.98 3.46 -5.21
CA PHE A 234 0.08 3.36 -4.07
C PHE A 234 -0.80 4.61 -3.91
N ALA A 235 -0.21 5.81 -3.95
CA ALA A 235 -0.95 7.06 -3.79
C ALA A 235 -1.98 7.30 -4.90
N GLN A 236 -1.70 6.83 -6.11
CA GLN A 236 -2.56 7.05 -7.27
C GLN A 236 -3.64 6.00 -7.44
N GLU A 237 -3.34 4.75 -7.10
CA GLU A 237 -4.16 3.59 -7.44
C GLU A 237 -4.77 2.96 -6.18
N VAL A 238 -4.00 2.74 -5.12
CA VAL A 238 -4.50 2.02 -3.94
C VAL A 238 -5.17 2.96 -2.94
N TYR A 239 -4.46 4.03 -2.56
CA TYR A 239 -4.88 4.99 -1.54
C TYR A 239 -6.30 5.58 -1.74
N PRO A 240 -6.74 5.96 -2.96
CA PRO A 240 -8.07 6.52 -3.17
C PRO A 240 -9.22 5.56 -2.88
N ASN A 241 -8.97 4.25 -2.86
CA ASN A 241 -10.02 3.24 -2.62
C ASN A 241 -10.11 2.84 -1.14
N ILE A 242 -9.17 3.31 -0.32
CA ILE A 242 -9.14 3.00 1.10
C ILE A 242 -10.12 3.94 1.81
N PRO A 243 -11.05 3.42 2.63
CA PRO A 243 -11.97 4.27 3.38
C PRO A 243 -11.24 5.30 4.26
N GLY A 244 -11.77 6.53 4.33
CA GLY A 244 -11.18 7.63 5.08
C GLY A 244 -10.95 7.33 6.57
N ASN A 245 -11.85 6.56 7.19
CA ASN A 245 -11.74 6.11 8.60
C ASN A 245 -10.55 5.15 8.84
N PHE A 246 -10.04 4.48 7.80
CA PHE A 246 -8.80 3.69 7.85
C PHE A 246 -7.58 4.50 7.40
N GLY A 247 -7.67 5.84 7.39
CA GLY A 247 -6.59 6.70 6.94
C GLY A 247 -6.53 6.86 5.43
N GLY A 248 -7.42 6.21 4.69
CA GLY A 248 -7.43 6.22 3.24
C GLY A 248 -7.85 7.52 2.57
N GLY A 249 -7.77 7.57 1.25
CA GLY A 249 -8.15 8.72 0.41
C GLY A 249 -9.57 8.69 -0.13
N GLN A 250 -10.36 7.65 0.19
CA GLN A 250 -11.72 7.55 -0.33
C GLN A 250 -12.59 8.65 0.29
N PRO A 251 -13.29 9.44 -0.54
CA PRO A 251 -14.15 10.50 -0.03
C PRO A 251 -15.37 9.93 0.71
N ASP A 252 -15.93 10.76 1.58
CA ASP A 252 -17.16 10.46 2.31
C ASP A 252 -18.34 11.21 1.69
N ILE A 253 -19.55 10.67 1.85
CA ILE A 253 -20.77 11.32 1.35
C ILE A 253 -21.52 11.83 2.56
N ALA A 254 -21.95 13.09 2.53
CA ALA A 254 -22.67 13.70 3.64
C ALA A 254 -23.69 14.75 3.15
N GLU A 255 -24.68 15.00 3.98
CA GLU A 255 -25.50 16.21 3.94
C GLU A 255 -24.91 17.21 4.94
N LEU A 256 -24.74 18.46 4.51
CA LEU A 256 -24.23 19.52 5.37
C LEU A 256 -25.36 20.42 5.81
N GLN A 257 -25.44 20.67 7.11
CA GLN A 257 -26.29 21.71 7.67
C GLN A 257 -25.43 22.96 7.88
N ILE A 258 -25.60 23.96 7.03
CA ILE A 258 -24.89 25.23 7.08
C ILE A 258 -25.68 26.20 7.97
N GLY A 259 -24.98 26.92 8.84
CA GLY A 259 -25.58 27.87 9.78
C GLY A 259 -26.31 29.01 9.09
N ALA A 260 -27.13 29.73 9.88
CA ALA A 260 -27.90 30.90 9.45
C ALA A 260 -26.95 32.04 9.02
N VAL A 261 -26.53 31.99 7.76
CA VAL A 261 -25.78 33.02 7.06
C VAL A 261 -26.66 33.41 5.88
N ASP A 262 -26.58 34.69 5.49
CA ASP A 262 -27.25 35.18 4.29
C ASP A 262 -27.02 34.17 3.13
N PRO A 263 -28.08 33.52 2.61
CA PRO A 263 -27.96 32.53 1.54
C PRO A 263 -27.27 33.11 0.31
N ALA A 264 -27.37 34.43 0.10
CA ALA A 264 -26.66 35.11 -0.99
C ALA A 264 -25.14 35.15 -0.77
N ALA A 265 -24.68 35.12 0.48
CA ALA A 265 -23.26 35.12 0.84
C ALA A 265 -22.62 33.73 0.71
N ILE A 266 -23.40 32.65 0.85
CA ILE A 266 -22.92 31.27 0.69
C ILE A 266 -23.45 30.70 -0.63
N ARG A 267 -23.00 31.27 -1.76
CA ARG A 267 -23.17 30.64 -3.07
C ARG A 267 -22.05 29.62 -3.28
N LEU A 268 -22.32 28.36 -2.95
CA LEU A 268 -21.44 27.24 -3.29
C LEU A 268 -21.63 26.90 -4.77
N PRO A 269 -20.62 27.12 -5.64
CA PRO A 269 -20.78 26.88 -7.07
C PRO A 269 -21.17 25.43 -7.37
N GLY A 270 -22.37 25.23 -7.91
CA GLY A 270 -22.90 23.90 -8.28
C GLY A 270 -23.51 23.11 -7.11
N ILE A 271 -23.74 23.72 -5.95
CA ILE A 271 -24.40 23.07 -4.80
C ILE A 271 -25.59 23.94 -4.40
N ASP A 272 -26.77 23.53 -4.85
CA ASP A 272 -28.02 24.23 -4.57
C ASP A 272 -28.50 23.89 -3.15
N ALA A 273 -27.99 24.62 -2.16
CA ALA A 273 -28.43 24.46 -0.77
C ALA A 273 -29.88 24.95 -0.61
N VAL A 274 -30.72 24.14 0.02
CA VAL A 274 -32.14 24.44 0.23
C VAL A 274 -32.35 24.82 1.69
N SER A 275 -33.15 25.85 1.95
CA SER A 275 -33.52 26.22 3.32
C SER A 275 -34.36 25.10 3.95
N ALA A 276 -33.98 24.66 5.16
CA ALA A 276 -34.71 23.62 5.88
C ALA A 276 -36.15 24.03 6.24
N ALA A 277 -36.41 25.33 6.35
CA ALA A 277 -37.73 25.92 6.62
C ALA A 277 -37.86 27.32 5.97
N ALA A 278 -39.06 27.91 5.99
CA ALA A 278 -39.39 29.13 5.25
C ALA A 278 -38.81 30.43 5.84
N GLY A 279 -38.14 30.37 6.99
CA GLY A 279 -37.62 31.52 7.70
C GLY A 279 -36.20 31.93 7.26
N PRO A 280 -35.87 33.23 7.28
CA PRO A 280 -34.55 33.74 6.89
C PRO A 280 -33.40 33.38 7.86
N GLN A 281 -33.71 32.75 9.00
CA GLN A 281 -32.71 32.26 9.97
C GLN A 281 -32.60 30.73 9.99
N ASP A 282 -33.33 30.05 9.10
CA ASP A 282 -33.30 28.60 9.08
C ASP A 282 -31.99 28.11 8.47
N PRO A 283 -31.43 27.01 9.00
CA PRO A 283 -30.20 26.44 8.47
C PRO A 283 -30.40 25.96 7.03
N LEU A 284 -29.40 26.19 6.19
CA LEU A 284 -29.38 25.67 4.83
C LEU A 284 -28.92 24.20 4.88
N ILE A 285 -29.65 23.31 4.22
CA ILE A 285 -29.27 21.91 4.07
C ILE A 285 -28.79 21.73 2.63
N THR A 286 -27.56 21.24 2.48
CA THR A 286 -27.05 20.90 1.16
C THR A 286 -27.68 19.59 0.67
N PRO A 287 -27.83 19.39 -0.64
CA PRO A 287 -27.98 18.03 -1.17
C PRO A 287 -26.78 17.16 -0.75
N PRO A 288 -26.85 15.83 -0.96
CA PRO A 288 -25.69 14.96 -0.75
C PRO A 288 -24.46 15.50 -1.49
N VAL A 289 -23.38 15.73 -0.74
CA VAL A 289 -22.09 16.20 -1.26
C VAL A 289 -21.01 15.16 -0.97
N VAL A 290 -19.98 15.16 -1.82
CA VAL A 290 -18.78 14.34 -1.68
C VAL A 290 -17.74 15.16 -0.92
N ILE A 291 -17.38 14.74 0.30
CA ILE A 291 -16.30 15.32 1.08
C ILE A 291 -14.99 14.63 0.67
N TRP A 292 -14.17 15.36 -0.07
CA TRP A 292 -12.86 14.89 -0.54
C TRP A 292 -11.78 14.99 0.53
N TYR A 293 -11.83 16.05 1.31
CA TYR A 293 -10.87 16.31 2.36
C TYR A 293 -11.47 17.22 3.43
N GLN A 294 -11.17 16.92 4.70
CA GLN A 294 -11.63 17.65 5.86
C GLN A 294 -10.42 18.00 6.72
N SER A 295 -10.16 19.30 6.88
CA SER A 295 -9.22 19.81 7.88
C SER A 295 -9.97 20.36 9.11
N ASP A 296 -9.22 20.93 10.04
CA ASP A 296 -9.71 21.69 11.18
C ASP A 296 -10.40 23.01 10.77
N LYS A 297 -10.13 23.51 9.56
CA LYS A 297 -10.59 24.83 9.10
C LYS A 297 -11.50 24.77 7.88
N PHE A 298 -11.27 23.80 6.99
CA PHE A 298 -11.93 23.77 5.69
C PHE A 298 -12.42 22.36 5.35
N LEU A 299 -13.57 22.31 4.69
CA LEU A 299 -14.07 21.16 3.97
C LEU A 299 -13.86 21.40 2.47
N TYR A 300 -13.24 20.45 1.80
CA TYR A 300 -13.20 20.39 0.35
C TYR A 300 -14.26 19.41 -0.11
N LEU A 301 -15.26 19.94 -0.78
CA LEU A 301 -16.46 19.21 -1.14
C LEU A 301 -16.82 19.43 -2.61
N ALA A 302 -17.51 18.46 -3.20
CA ALA A 302 -18.03 18.55 -4.54
C ALA A 302 -19.50 18.11 -4.55
N PRO A 303 -20.35 18.64 -5.44
CA PRO A 303 -21.68 18.09 -5.64
C PRO A 303 -21.58 16.61 -6.05
N LEU A 304 -22.55 15.80 -5.59
CA LEU A 304 -22.62 14.39 -6.01
C LEU A 304 -22.98 14.27 -7.50
N THR A 305 -23.72 15.23 -8.03
CA THR A 305 -24.04 15.35 -9.46
C THR A 305 -22.79 15.77 -10.23
N THR A 306 -22.40 14.97 -11.22
CA THR A 306 -21.31 15.32 -12.15
C THR A 306 -21.76 16.42 -13.10
N ASP A 307 -20.84 17.32 -13.48
CA ASP A 307 -21.06 18.14 -14.67
C ASP A 307 -21.03 17.27 -15.94
N ASP A 308 -21.44 17.84 -17.08
CA ASP A 308 -21.44 17.15 -18.38
C ASP A 308 -20.04 16.65 -18.82
N GLN A 309 -18.97 17.09 -18.15
CA GLN A 309 -17.58 16.69 -18.40
C GLN A 309 -17.05 15.64 -17.41
N GLY A 310 -17.83 15.26 -16.39
CA GLY A 310 -17.49 14.23 -15.41
C GLY A 310 -16.37 14.62 -14.42
N MET A 311 -16.03 15.90 -14.31
CA MET A 311 -14.99 16.40 -13.41
C MET A 311 -15.61 17.01 -12.15
N ALA A 312 -15.19 16.56 -10.97
CA ALA A 312 -15.65 17.14 -9.71
C ALA A 312 -15.17 18.59 -9.56
N ARG A 313 -16.09 19.54 -9.51
CA ARG A 313 -15.80 20.93 -9.15
C ARG A 313 -15.68 21.03 -7.62
N LEU A 314 -14.44 21.17 -7.14
CA LEU A 314 -14.17 21.29 -5.71
C LEU A 314 -14.49 22.70 -5.21
N VAL A 315 -15.20 22.76 -4.08
CA VAL A 315 -15.52 23.98 -3.34
C VAL A 315 -14.90 23.84 -1.95
N ALA A 316 -14.18 24.88 -1.52
CA ALA A 316 -13.71 24.97 -0.14
C ALA A 316 -14.77 25.70 0.70
N LEU A 317 -15.22 25.08 1.78
CA LEU A 317 -16.17 25.62 2.74
C LEU A 317 -15.49 25.74 4.10
N ASP A 318 -15.59 26.91 4.73
CA ASP A 318 -15.10 27.10 6.10
C ASP A 318 -15.91 26.24 7.07
N LEU A 319 -15.23 25.43 7.87
CA LEU A 319 -15.85 24.50 8.81
C LEU A 319 -16.68 25.23 9.88
N ASN A 320 -16.36 26.49 10.19
CA ASN A 320 -17.14 27.32 11.13
C ASN A 320 -18.55 27.63 10.62
N LEU A 321 -18.78 27.53 9.30
CA LEU A 321 -20.11 27.71 8.70
C LEU A 321 -20.97 26.45 8.82
N VAL A 322 -20.35 25.30 9.11
CA VAL A 322 -21.03 24.00 9.16
C VAL A 322 -21.46 23.71 10.59
N ARG A 323 -22.77 23.62 10.82
CA ARG A 323 -23.34 23.24 12.12
C ARG A 323 -23.31 21.74 12.35
N THR A 324 -23.70 20.97 11.34
CA THR A 324 -23.83 19.52 11.43
C THR A 324 -23.41 18.86 10.12
N ILE A 325 -22.64 17.77 10.21
CA ILE A 325 -22.32 16.89 9.09
C ILE A 325 -23.05 15.58 9.30
N ARG A 326 -24.00 15.26 8.42
CA ARG A 326 -24.72 13.98 8.45
C ARG A 326 -24.14 13.06 7.39
N TYR A 327 -23.24 12.17 7.80
CA TYR A 327 -22.68 11.16 6.91
C TYR A 327 -23.76 10.20 6.44
N LEU A 328 -23.81 10.00 5.12
CA LEU A 328 -24.75 9.11 4.47
C LEU A 328 -24.08 7.75 4.17
N PRO A 329 -24.84 6.65 4.17
CA PRO A 329 -24.35 5.35 3.70
C PRO A 329 -23.80 5.45 2.27
N LYS A 330 -22.64 4.83 2.03
CA LYS A 330 -21.97 4.86 0.73
C LYS A 330 -22.69 3.96 -0.27
N TYR A 331 -23.56 4.56 -1.08
CA TYR A 331 -24.12 3.92 -2.27
C TYR A 331 -23.41 4.34 -3.56
N VAL A 332 -22.33 5.14 -3.51
CA VAL A 332 -21.63 5.65 -4.71
C VAL A 332 -20.13 5.36 -4.61
N ARG A 333 -19.52 4.82 -5.67
CA ARG A 333 -18.07 4.62 -5.77
C ARG A 333 -17.47 5.82 -6.49
N VAL A 334 -16.66 6.59 -5.78
CA VAL A 334 -15.88 7.66 -6.40
C VAL A 334 -14.56 7.08 -6.90
N ALA A 335 -14.33 7.13 -8.21
CA ALA A 335 -13.10 6.65 -8.82
C ALA A 335 -11.95 7.66 -8.63
N SER A 336 -10.72 7.15 -8.70
CA SER A 336 -9.51 7.96 -8.57
C SER A 336 -9.49 9.12 -9.58
N GLY A 337 -9.18 10.33 -9.11
CA GLY A 337 -9.01 11.52 -9.96
C GLY A 337 -10.24 12.40 -10.11
N GLY A 338 -11.16 12.42 -9.14
CA GLY A 338 -12.30 13.33 -9.18
C GLY A 338 -13.51 12.81 -9.96
N ARG A 339 -13.45 11.60 -10.52
CA ARG A 339 -14.56 11.02 -11.29
C ARG A 339 -15.52 10.30 -10.36
N ILE A 340 -16.75 10.80 -10.27
CA ILE A 340 -17.82 10.14 -9.53
C ILE A 340 -18.44 9.11 -10.48
N LEU A 341 -18.37 7.82 -10.14
CA LEU A 341 -19.08 6.77 -10.87
C LEU A 341 -20.35 6.45 -10.07
N SER A 342 -21.53 6.75 -10.62
CA SER A 342 -22.79 6.29 -10.03
C SER A 342 -22.77 4.76 -9.94
N VAL A 343 -23.29 4.21 -8.84
CA VAL A 343 -23.47 2.74 -8.68
C VAL A 343 -24.90 2.34 -9.08
N HIS A 344 -25.68 3.27 -9.62
CA HIS A 344 -27.02 3.02 -10.13
C HIS A 344 -27.07 3.38 -11.62
N ASP A 345 -26.32 2.61 -12.41
CA ASP A 345 -26.78 2.16 -13.72
C ASP A 345 -27.12 0.66 -13.57
N GLU A 346 -28.16 0.35 -12.79
CA GLU A 346 -28.92 -0.91 -12.89
C GLU A 346 -30.39 -0.60 -13.13
#